data_AF-A0A7C6WX09-F1
#
_entry.id   AF-A0A7C6WX09-F1
#
_cell.length_a   1.000
_cell.length_b   1.000
_cell.length_c   1.000
_cell.angle_alpha   90.00
_cell.angle_beta   90.00
_cell.angle_gamma   90.00
#
_symmetry.space_group_name_H-M   'P 1'
#
loop_
_entity.id
_entity.type
_entity.pdbx_description
1 polymer ?
#
loop_
_entity_poly.entity_id
_entity_poly.type
_entity_poly.pdbx_seq_one_letter_code
_entity_poly.pdbx_strand_id
1 'polypeptide(L)'
;QELFKYSLLSIIFHKLNAFPVKRGMPDRKAIKRALEVLKEKKVLGIFPEGTRSKDGKLQEPEPGIALLAAKSIDVILVPVAIKGNYRFFSCLNVIFGEPINFDDYYKLEKLNSQELKSMSKDIFSRVSELMLT
;
A
#
# COMPACT_ATOMS: atom_id res chain seq x y z
N GLN A 1 -8.60 12.15 1.09
CA GLN A 1 -9.51 12.98 0.27
C GLN A 1 -9.02 14.42 0.05
N GLU A 2 -8.06 14.93 0.83
CA GLU A 2 -7.61 16.33 0.75
C GLU A 2 -6.98 16.73 -0.59
N LEU A 3 -6.23 15.84 -1.25
CA LEU A 3 -5.55 16.11 -2.52
C LEU A 3 -6.49 16.26 -3.74
N PHE A 4 -7.72 15.73 -3.65
CA PHE A 4 -8.71 15.78 -4.74
C PHE A 4 -9.68 16.96 -4.63
N LYS A 5 -9.52 17.83 -3.62
CA LYS A 5 -10.38 19.04 -3.45
C LYS A 5 -10.10 20.13 -4.48
N TYR A 6 -8.91 20.16 -5.08
CA TYR A 6 -8.53 21.15 -6.09
C TYR A 6 -8.73 20.57 -7.50
N SER A 7 -9.58 21.22 -8.32
CA SER A 7 -10.05 20.70 -9.62
C SER A 7 -8.92 20.34 -10.59
N LEU A 8 -7.86 21.15 -10.66
CA LEU A 8 -6.70 20.86 -11.54
C LEU A 8 -5.88 19.64 -11.07
N LEU A 9 -5.62 19.53 -9.75
CA LEU A 9 -4.88 18.40 -9.17
C LEU A 9 -5.68 17.10 -9.34
N SER A 10 -7.00 17.16 -9.17
CA SER A 10 -7.91 16.03 -9.36
C SER A 10 -7.83 15.45 -10.78
N ILE A 11 -7.83 16.30 -11.82
CA ILE A 11 -7.73 15.85 -13.22
C ILE A 11 -6.40 15.12 -13.48
N ILE A 12 -5.29 15.63 -12.93
CA ILE A 12 -3.96 15.00 -13.05
C ILE A 12 -3.97 13.63 -12.36
N PHE A 13 -4.46 13.56 -11.12
CA PHE A 13 -4.51 12.30 -10.38
C PHE A 13 -5.42 11.26 -11.02
N HIS A 14 -6.56 11.66 -11.59
CA HIS A 14 -7.42 10.75 -12.35
C HIS A 14 -6.75 10.25 -13.63
N LYS A 15 -6.00 11.11 -14.35
CA LYS A 15 -5.18 10.67 -15.49
C LYS A 15 -4.04 9.73 -15.08
N LEU A 16 -3.55 9.85 -13.84
CA LEU A 16 -2.56 8.94 -13.25
C LEU A 16 -3.19 7.68 -12.62
N ASN A 17 -4.48 7.41 -12.84
CA ASN A 17 -5.24 6.29 -12.27
C ASN A 17 -5.28 6.25 -10.73
N ALA A 18 -5.02 7.36 -10.05
CA ALA A 18 -5.15 7.45 -8.61
C ALA A 18 -6.63 7.60 -8.21
N PHE A 19 -7.03 6.94 -7.12
CA PHE A 19 -8.37 7.02 -6.56
C PHE A 19 -8.34 7.49 -5.11
N PRO A 20 -9.37 8.24 -4.66
CA PRO A 20 -9.38 8.80 -3.31
C PRO A 20 -9.56 7.70 -2.26
N VAL A 21 -8.75 7.78 -1.20
CA VAL A 21 -8.86 6.91 -0.02
C VAL A 21 -9.18 7.78 1.21
N LYS A 22 -10.08 7.29 2.06
CA LYS A 22 -10.34 7.87 3.40
C LYS A 22 -9.30 7.35 4.39
N ARG A 23 -8.69 8.27 5.13
CA ARG A 23 -7.73 7.98 6.20
C ARG A 23 -8.47 7.83 7.53
N GLY A 24 -7.98 6.99 8.44
CA GLY A 24 -8.51 6.83 9.79
C GLY A 24 -9.84 6.06 9.90
N MET A 25 -10.44 5.63 8.78
CA MET A 25 -11.61 4.77 8.76
C MET A 25 -11.46 3.68 7.68
N PRO A 26 -11.98 2.46 7.89
CA PRO A 26 -12.00 1.42 6.87
C PRO A 26 -12.74 1.87 5.61
N ASP A 27 -11.99 2.05 4.51
CA ASP A 27 -12.56 2.46 3.22
C ASP A 27 -12.80 1.24 2.31
N ARG A 28 -13.96 0.59 2.50
CA ARG A 28 -14.34 -0.58 1.68
C ARG A 28 -14.42 -0.27 0.18
N LYS A 29 -14.73 0.98 -0.20
CA LYS A 29 -14.80 1.38 -1.61
C LYS A 29 -13.41 1.43 -2.22
N ALA A 30 -12.44 1.99 -1.50
CA ALA A 30 -11.03 2.00 -1.92
C ALA A 30 -10.48 0.58 -2.09
N ILE A 31 -10.77 -0.33 -1.15
CA ILE A 31 -10.32 -1.72 -1.28
C ILE A 31 -10.97 -2.42 -2.47
N LYS A 32 -12.28 -2.24 -2.68
CA LYS A 32 -12.95 -2.81 -3.86
C LYS A 32 -12.30 -2.31 -5.16
N ARG A 33 -11.99 -1.01 -5.24
CA ARG A 33 -11.33 -0.43 -6.42
C ARG A 33 -9.92 -0.96 -6.62
N ALA A 34 -9.15 -1.11 -5.55
CA ALA A 34 -7.83 -1.74 -5.59
C ALA A 34 -7.89 -3.18 -6.14
N LEU A 35 -8.85 -3.99 -5.68
CA LEU A 35 -9.06 -5.35 -6.21
C LEU A 35 -9.46 -5.34 -7.69
N GLU A 36 -10.28 -4.39 -8.14
CA GLU A 36 -10.61 -4.24 -9.57
C GLU A 36 -9.36 -3.93 -10.41
N VAL A 37 -8.49 -3.02 -9.94
CA VAL A 37 -7.21 -2.70 -10.62
C VAL A 37 -6.35 -3.96 -10.77
N LEU A 38 -6.22 -4.75 -9.70
CA LEU A 38 -5.46 -6.00 -9.73
C LEU A 38 -6.08 -7.03 -10.68
N LYS A 39 -7.42 -7.17 -10.69
CA LYS A 39 -8.15 -8.04 -11.63
C LYS A 39 -7.98 -7.63 -13.09
N GLU A 40 -7.87 -6.34 -13.35
CA GLU A 40 -7.56 -5.79 -14.67
C GLU A 40 -6.09 -6.00 -15.08
N LYS A 41 -5.29 -6.74 -14.28
CA LYS A 41 -3.85 -6.98 -14.48
C LYS A 41 -3.02 -5.70 -14.58
N LYS A 42 -3.43 -4.67 -13.83
CA LYS A 42 -2.72 -3.39 -13.74
C LYS A 42 -1.86 -3.32 -12.48
N VAL A 43 -0.93 -2.37 -12.47
CA VAL A 43 -0.06 -2.10 -11.32
C VAL A 43 -0.79 -1.23 -10.29
N LEU A 44 -0.73 -1.64 -9.03
CA LEU A 44 -1.27 -0.89 -7.90
C LEU A 44 -0.12 -0.51 -6.94
N GLY A 45 0.09 0.79 -6.74
CA GLY A 45 0.95 1.31 -5.69
C GLY A 45 0.16 1.56 -4.41
N ILE A 46 0.65 1.07 -3.27
CA ILE A 46 0.03 1.26 -1.96
C ILE A 46 1.07 1.62 -0.90
N PHE A 47 0.71 2.50 0.02
CA PHE A 47 1.47 2.81 1.22
C PHE A 47 0.74 2.21 2.43
N PRO A 48 1.25 1.12 3.03
CA PRO A 48 0.54 0.39 4.09
C PRO A 48 0.23 1.25 5.31
N GLU A 49 1.07 2.23 5.63
CA GLU A 49 0.88 3.16 6.75
C GLU A 49 -0.23 4.20 6.53
N GLY A 50 -0.67 4.40 5.28
CA GLY A 50 -1.69 5.38 4.91
C GLY A 50 -1.31 6.86 5.08
N THR A 51 -0.16 7.14 5.70
CA THR A 51 0.36 8.49 6.00
C THR A 51 1.86 8.57 5.74
N ARG A 52 2.40 9.80 5.74
CA ARG A 52 3.85 10.02 5.63
C ARG A 52 4.45 10.02 7.02
N SER A 53 5.55 9.28 7.20
CA SER A 53 6.37 9.37 8.40
C SER A 53 6.99 10.77 8.53
N LYS A 54 6.93 11.36 9.73
CA LYS A 54 7.53 12.67 10.03
C LYS A 54 8.91 12.54 10.68
N ASP A 55 9.16 11.44 11.35
CA ASP A 55 10.39 11.13 12.08
C ASP A 55 11.30 10.15 11.34
N GLY A 56 10.87 9.69 10.14
CA GLY A 56 11.62 8.74 9.33
C GLY A 56 11.49 7.29 9.79
N LYS A 57 10.63 7.02 10.80
CA LYS A 57 10.34 5.67 11.26
C LYS A 57 9.10 5.12 10.56
N LEU A 58 9.10 3.82 10.29
CA LEU A 58 7.93 3.14 9.77
C LEU A 58 6.84 3.11 10.84
N GLN A 59 5.60 3.39 10.43
CA GLN A 59 4.42 3.29 11.28
C GLN A 59 3.77 1.91 11.16
N GLU A 60 2.80 1.62 12.04
CA GLU A 60 2.06 0.37 11.92
C GLU A 60 1.27 0.32 10.60
N PRO A 61 1.27 -0.82 9.90
CA PRO A 61 0.52 -0.97 8.66
C PRO A 61 -0.98 -1.09 8.94
N GLU A 62 -1.78 -0.48 8.08
CA GLU A 62 -3.23 -0.61 8.08
C GLU A 62 -3.65 -2.01 7.60
N PRO A 63 -4.73 -2.59 8.16
CA PRO A 63 -5.20 -3.95 7.82
C PRO A 63 -5.68 -4.12 6.37
N GLY A 64 -5.79 -3.00 5.62
CA GLY A 64 -6.22 -3.00 4.23
C GLY A 64 -5.30 -3.81 3.31
N ILE A 65 -3.99 -3.84 3.57
CA ILE A 65 -3.05 -4.61 2.74
C ILE A 65 -3.27 -6.12 2.89
N ALA A 66 -3.52 -6.62 4.11
CA ALA A 66 -3.89 -8.02 4.31
C ALA A 66 -5.21 -8.37 3.61
N LEU A 67 -6.18 -7.46 3.58
CA LEU A 67 -7.43 -7.70 2.86
C LEU A 67 -7.22 -7.83 1.35
N LEU A 68 -6.27 -7.06 0.78
CA LEU A 68 -5.90 -7.16 -0.62
C LEU A 68 -5.19 -8.47 -0.91
N ALA A 69 -4.19 -8.83 -0.11
CA ALA A 69 -3.45 -10.08 -0.26
C ALA A 69 -4.38 -11.30 -0.15
N ALA A 70 -5.24 -11.34 0.87
CA ALA A 70 -6.16 -12.45 1.09
C ALA A 70 -7.22 -12.63 -0.01
N LYS A 71 -7.45 -11.61 -0.85
CA LYS A 71 -8.52 -11.60 -1.88
C LYS A 71 -8.00 -11.50 -3.31
N SER A 72 -6.68 -11.48 -3.50
CA SER A 72 -6.05 -11.43 -4.81
C SER A 72 -5.43 -12.79 -5.13
N ILE A 73 -5.42 -13.14 -6.40
CA ILE A 73 -4.80 -14.36 -6.96
C ILE A 73 -3.98 -13.89 -8.16
N ASP A 74 -2.87 -14.57 -8.44
CA ASP A 74 -1.96 -14.27 -9.54
C ASP A 74 -1.41 -12.83 -9.47
N VAL A 75 -1.10 -12.36 -8.24
CA VAL A 75 -0.55 -11.03 -8.00
C VAL A 75 0.84 -11.14 -7.40
N ILE A 76 1.78 -10.39 -7.96
CA ILE A 76 3.14 -10.26 -7.43
C ILE A 76 3.24 -8.97 -6.63
N LEU A 77 3.65 -9.06 -5.37
CA LEU A 77 4.01 -7.93 -4.53
C LEU A 77 5.50 -7.69 -4.59
N VAL A 78 5.87 -6.45 -4.90
CA VAL A 78 7.25 -5.98 -4.81
C VAL A 78 7.33 -5.02 -3.63
N PRO A 79 8.04 -5.37 -2.54
CA PRO A 79 8.30 -4.46 -1.45
C PRO A 79 9.16 -3.28 -1.93
N VAL A 80 8.79 -2.06 -1.56
CA VAL A 80 9.53 -0.84 -1.95
C VAL A 80 9.77 0.02 -0.72
N ALA A 81 11.02 0.41 -0.50
CA ALA A 81 11.41 1.35 0.53
C ALA A 81 11.92 2.66 -0.09
N ILE A 82 11.56 3.78 0.52
CA ILE A 82 12.02 5.12 0.13
C ILE A 82 12.83 5.69 1.30
N LYS A 83 14.13 5.83 1.11
CA LYS A 83 15.10 6.24 2.13
C LYS A 83 15.72 7.58 1.76
N GLY A 84 15.80 8.49 2.72
CA GLY A 84 16.44 9.78 2.53
C GLY A 84 15.76 10.87 3.34
N ASN A 85 16.41 12.03 3.39
CA ASN A 85 15.86 13.18 4.09
C ASN A 85 14.82 13.86 3.20
N TYR A 86 13.56 13.94 3.63
CA TYR A 86 12.51 14.59 2.86
C TYR A 86 12.65 16.12 2.94
N ARG A 87 13.48 16.69 2.07
CA ARG A 87 13.77 18.13 1.97
C ARG A 87 13.82 18.55 0.50
N PHE A 88 13.75 19.85 0.23
CA PHE A 88 13.98 20.36 -1.12
C PHE A 88 15.43 20.07 -1.55
N PHE A 89 15.60 19.63 -2.80
CA PHE A 89 16.89 19.33 -3.43
C PHE A 89 17.72 18.20 -2.77
N SER A 90 17.12 17.37 -1.91
CA SER A 90 17.77 16.16 -1.41
C SER A 90 17.49 14.97 -2.32
N CYS A 91 18.47 14.07 -2.43
CA CYS A 91 18.28 12.80 -3.11
C CYS A 91 17.50 11.83 -2.21
N LEU A 92 16.56 11.11 -2.82
CA LEU A 92 15.86 9.99 -2.20
C LEU A 92 16.32 8.71 -2.89
N ASN A 93 16.66 7.71 -2.09
CA ASN A 93 16.97 6.37 -2.55
C ASN A 93 15.69 5.55 -2.57
N VAL A 94 15.40 4.91 -3.69
CA VAL A 94 14.28 3.98 -3.83
C VAL A 94 14.86 2.59 -3.97
N ILE A 95 14.51 1.71 -3.03
CA ILE A 95 15.03 0.35 -2.94
C ILE A 95 13.87 -0.59 -3.22
N PHE A 96 14.06 -1.49 -4.18
CA PHE A 96 13.11 -2.54 -4.54
C PHE A 96 13.59 -3.86 -3.95
N GLY A 97 12.71 -4.55 -3.23
CA GLY A 97 12.98 -5.87 -2.67
C GLY A 97 12.62 -6.99 -3.62
N GLU A 98 12.85 -8.22 -3.14
CA GLU A 98 12.51 -9.43 -3.87
C GLU A 98 10.98 -9.55 -4.06
N PRO A 99 10.52 -9.90 -5.28
CA PRO A 99 9.10 -10.13 -5.54
C PRO A 99 8.55 -11.31 -4.74
N ILE A 100 7.33 -11.16 -4.23
CA ILE A 100 6.61 -12.17 -3.43
C ILE A 100 5.30 -12.49 -4.12
N ASN A 101 4.93 -13.77 -4.19
CA ASN A 101 3.64 -14.16 -4.70
C ASN A 101 2.55 -13.96 -3.63
N PHE A 102 1.48 -13.22 -3.95
CA PHE A 102 0.32 -13.07 -3.06
C PHE A 102 -0.48 -14.35 -2.88
N ASP A 103 -0.32 -15.35 -3.74
CA ASP A 103 -1.03 -16.62 -3.63
C ASP A 103 -0.76 -17.30 -2.27
N ASP A 104 0.43 -17.09 -1.68
CA ASP A 104 0.79 -17.61 -0.35
C ASP A 104 -0.11 -17.04 0.76
N TYR A 105 -0.70 -15.87 0.53
CA TYR A 105 -1.57 -15.16 1.46
C TYR A 105 -3.06 -15.33 1.13
N TYR A 106 -3.41 -16.01 0.04
CA TYR A 106 -4.79 -16.19 -0.39
C TYR A 106 -5.59 -16.98 0.65
N LYS A 107 -6.77 -16.46 1.02
CA LYS A 107 -7.67 -17.10 2.00
C LYS A 107 -9.11 -17.03 1.51
N LEU A 108 -9.76 -18.20 1.42
CA LEU A 108 -11.19 -18.32 1.12
C LEU A 108 -12.07 -17.91 2.32
N GLU A 109 -11.57 -18.13 3.53
CA GLU A 109 -12.29 -17.83 4.77
C GLU A 109 -12.18 -16.37 5.18
N LYS A 110 -13.18 -15.93 5.96
CA LYS A 110 -13.23 -14.55 6.44
C LYS A 110 -12.27 -14.39 7.62
N LEU A 111 -11.16 -13.68 7.39
CA LEU A 111 -10.20 -13.34 8.43
C LEU A 111 -10.81 -12.44 9.50
N ASN A 112 -10.48 -12.73 10.76
CA ASN A 112 -10.81 -11.88 11.89
C ASN A 112 -9.84 -10.68 12.00
N SER A 113 -10.17 -9.72 12.87
CA SER A 113 -9.39 -8.49 13.01
C SER A 113 -7.95 -8.71 13.50
N GLN A 114 -7.68 -9.77 14.26
CA GLN A 114 -6.34 -10.08 14.77
C GLN A 114 -5.48 -10.72 13.68
N GLU A 115 -6.05 -11.66 12.91
CA GLU A 115 -5.38 -12.30 11.78
C GLU A 115 -5.01 -11.28 10.70
N LEU A 116 -5.92 -10.35 10.37
CA LEU A 116 -5.65 -9.27 9.42
C LEU A 116 -4.48 -8.39 9.87
N LYS A 117 -4.40 -8.07 11.17
CA LYS A 117 -3.30 -7.29 11.73
C LYS A 117 -1.98 -8.06 11.64
N SER A 118 -1.97 -9.33 12.01
CA SER A 118 -0.78 -10.18 11.97
C SER A 118 -0.24 -10.30 10.53
N MET A 119 -1.12 -10.63 9.59
CA MET A 119 -0.78 -10.73 8.16
C MET A 119 -0.27 -9.39 7.61
N SER A 120 -0.87 -8.27 8.00
CA SER A 120 -0.40 -6.95 7.56
C SER A 120 1.01 -6.64 8.08
N LYS A 121 1.30 -7.02 9.33
CA LYS A 121 2.66 -6.88 9.91
C LYS A 121 3.66 -7.79 9.20
N ASP A 122 3.27 -9.01 8.85
CA ASP A 122 4.13 -9.94 8.11
C ASP A 122 4.45 -9.44 6.70
N ILE A 123 3.45 -8.97 5.94
CA ILE A 123 3.69 -8.39 4.61
C ILE A 123 4.57 -7.14 4.72
N PHE A 124 4.35 -6.32 5.74
CA PHE A 124 5.08 -5.07 5.92
C PHE A 124 6.50 -5.24 6.47
N SER A 125 6.80 -6.34 7.16
CA SER A 125 8.16 -6.63 7.65
C SER A 125 9.17 -6.67 6.49
N ARG A 126 8.73 -7.12 5.31
CA ARG A 126 9.52 -7.14 4.07
C ARG A 126 9.94 -5.74 3.62
N VAL A 127 9.10 -4.73 3.84
CA VAL A 127 9.47 -3.33 3.59
C VAL A 127 10.44 -2.83 4.67
N SER A 128 10.27 -3.25 5.92
CA SER A 128 11.18 -2.91 7.02
C SER A 128 12.58 -3.47 6.83
N GLU A 129 12.72 -4.67 6.26
CA GLU A 129 14.01 -5.28 5.95
C GLU A 129 14.82 -4.42 4.97
N LEU A 130 14.16 -3.86 3.95
CA LEU A 130 14.79 -2.96 2.97
C LEU A 130 15.27 -1.64 3.59
N MET A 131 14.65 -1.17 4.67
CA MET A 131 15.08 0.05 5.35
C MET A 131 16.41 -0.13 6.10
N LEU A 132 16.76 -1.37 6.45
CA LEU A 132 18.02 -1.74 7.12
C LEU A 132 19.20 -1.89 6.15
N THR A 133 18.92 -1.98 4.84
CA THR A 133 19.92 -2.06 3.78
C THR A 133 20.43 -0.65 3.40
#